data_AF-A0AAJ3NFA0-F1
#
_entry.id   AF-A0AAJ3NFA0-F1
#
_cell.length_a   1.000
_cell.length_b   1.000
_cell.length_c   1.000
_cell.angle_alpha   90.00
_cell.angle_beta   90.00
_cell.angle_gamma   90.00
#
_symmetry.space_group_name_H-M   'P 1'
#
loop_
_entity.id
_entity.type
_entity.pdbx_description
1 polymer ?
#
loop_
_entity_poly.entity_id
_entity_poly.type
_entity_poly.pdbx_seq_one_letter_code
_entity_poly.pdbx_strand_id
1 'polypeptide(L)'
;MNFETLKHKIETATKKAFLEIYEKAGSEGLYAFALYSDEGAMTVCPSSNTLKHLEKTPTNDITYYKFEPAEWKYEMQGADQEFNEISNLLREELDKHSDDDDWFLDFQDKLYETCVEVLEKLKQESFFTQITGKEVFLTFTISDYEINSKYIRNLISRLNDNHYKAEFYQWMKSWGTYKPIQELQNLLDSDKTISEQDVYPFAVKPSTRELTYQLLDEYNKTDLLPKEFYTIEKAAESNLVNWLVYPTELNAFPDELEHLQRVSIDSDEDDDAFHYEVFRYRINEPHWAAENGWMLGVVGPYYNESLPYDYPVATFSRTDSTTDKVTPEDEALWVHQNIFLQDHS
;
A
#
# COMPACT_ATOMS: atom_id res chain seq x y z
N MET A 1 0.59 -25.73 9.55
CA MET A 1 1.90 -25.54 10.22
C MET A 1 1.67 -24.92 11.60
N ASN A 2 2.56 -25.13 12.58
CA ASN A 2 2.48 -24.46 13.88
C ASN A 2 3.32 -23.17 13.87
N PHE A 3 2.64 -22.03 13.91
CA PHE A 3 3.28 -20.71 13.85
C PHE A 3 4.10 -20.35 15.10
N GLU A 4 3.78 -20.88 16.28
CA GLU A 4 4.61 -20.68 17.47
C GLU A 4 5.98 -21.35 17.31
N THR A 5 6.00 -22.55 16.72
CA THR A 5 7.25 -23.24 16.39
C THR A 5 8.04 -22.49 15.34
N LEU A 6 7.37 -21.97 14.30
CA LEU A 6 8.01 -21.16 13.26
C LEU A 6 8.60 -19.87 13.86
N LYS A 7 7.82 -19.15 14.68
CA LYS A 7 8.24 -17.93 15.38
C LYS A 7 9.51 -18.15 16.20
N HIS A 8 9.58 -19.23 16.97
CA HIS A 8 10.80 -19.59 17.72
C HIS A 8 12.00 -19.87 16.80
N LYS A 9 11.78 -20.55 15.66
CA LYS A 9 12.84 -20.80 14.65
C LYS A 9 13.34 -19.48 14.05
N ILE A 10 12.44 -18.61 13.62
CA ILE A 10 12.77 -17.29 13.06
C ILE A 10 13.51 -16.46 14.10
N GLU A 11 13.08 -16.44 15.36
CA GLU A 11 13.79 -15.73 16.44
C GLU A 11 15.23 -16.25 16.62
N THR A 12 15.40 -17.58 16.66
CA THR A 12 16.72 -18.20 16.81
C THR A 12 17.63 -17.87 15.63
N ALA A 13 17.12 -18.00 14.41
CA ALA A 13 17.84 -17.66 13.18
C ALA A 13 18.21 -16.18 13.14
N THR A 14 17.29 -15.29 13.52
CA THR A 14 17.49 -13.84 13.56
C THR A 14 18.60 -13.45 14.55
N LYS A 15 18.56 -13.98 15.77
CA LYS A 15 19.61 -13.74 16.78
C LYS A 15 20.98 -14.20 16.26
N LYS A 16 21.03 -15.38 15.65
CA LYS A 16 22.26 -15.94 15.09
C LYS A 16 22.81 -15.11 13.92
N ALA A 17 21.96 -14.76 12.95
CA ALA A 17 22.35 -13.97 11.79
C ALA A 17 22.91 -12.61 12.20
N PHE A 18 22.23 -11.90 13.11
CA PHE A 18 22.71 -10.61 13.59
C PHE A 18 24.10 -10.72 14.24
N LEU A 19 24.33 -11.75 15.07
CA LEU A 19 25.62 -11.98 15.73
C LEU A 19 26.74 -12.30 14.72
N GLU A 20 26.48 -13.16 13.74
CA GLU A 20 27.45 -13.51 12.69
C GLU A 20 27.82 -12.30 11.83
N ILE A 21 26.82 -11.49 11.43
CA ILE A 21 27.04 -10.25 10.68
C ILE A 21 27.82 -9.25 11.54
N TYR A 22 27.47 -9.11 12.83
CA TYR A 22 28.18 -8.19 13.73
C TYR A 22 29.64 -8.60 13.97
N GLU A 23 29.95 -9.89 14.08
CA GLU A 23 31.33 -10.37 14.17
C GLU A 23 32.14 -9.98 12.90
N LYS A 24 31.52 -10.13 11.73
CA LYS A 24 32.13 -9.80 10.43
C LYS A 24 32.25 -8.30 10.17
N ALA A 25 31.26 -7.52 10.60
CA ALA A 25 31.00 -6.17 10.09
C ALA A 25 30.72 -5.12 11.17
N GLY A 26 30.75 -5.46 12.46
CA GLY A 26 30.45 -4.54 13.55
C GLY A 26 31.35 -3.30 13.55
N SER A 27 32.63 -3.48 13.22
CA SER A 27 33.60 -2.38 13.06
C SER A 27 33.31 -1.44 11.88
N GLU A 28 32.46 -1.85 10.94
CA GLU A 28 31.98 -1.01 9.83
C GLU A 28 30.79 -0.12 10.22
N GLY A 29 30.33 -0.23 11.48
CA GLY A 29 29.20 0.51 11.99
C GLY A 29 27.88 -0.04 11.47
N LEU A 30 27.56 -1.29 11.80
CA LEU A 30 26.23 -1.89 11.57
C LEU A 30 25.13 -0.98 12.12
N TYR A 31 24.18 -0.57 11.29
CA TYR A 31 23.15 0.40 11.69
C TYR A 31 21.73 -0.03 11.33
N ALA A 32 21.57 -1.02 10.46
CA ALA A 32 20.28 -1.50 10.03
C ALA A 32 20.24 -3.03 9.98
N PHE A 33 19.10 -3.61 10.33
CA PHE A 33 18.79 -5.03 10.22
C PHE A 33 17.34 -5.21 9.78
N ALA A 34 17.09 -6.16 8.88
CA ALA A 34 15.76 -6.48 8.40
C ALA A 34 15.56 -7.99 8.30
N LEU A 35 14.31 -8.41 8.40
CA LEU A 35 13.83 -9.64 7.79
C LEU A 35 13.07 -9.27 6.53
N TYR A 36 13.05 -10.12 5.53
CA TYR A 36 12.21 -9.93 4.36
C TYR A 36 11.78 -11.27 3.77
N SER A 37 10.71 -11.24 2.98
CA SER A 37 10.09 -12.39 2.34
C SER A 37 9.78 -12.08 0.87
N ASP A 38 9.33 -13.09 0.13
CA ASP A 38 8.76 -12.96 -1.22
C ASP A 38 7.23 -12.92 -1.17
N GLU A 39 6.60 -12.41 -2.24
CA GLU A 39 5.15 -12.40 -2.39
C GLU A 39 4.55 -13.81 -2.28
N GLY A 40 5.29 -14.85 -2.68
CA GLY A 40 4.85 -16.25 -2.56
C GLY A 40 4.94 -16.82 -1.15
N ALA A 41 5.37 -16.03 -0.15
CA ALA A 41 5.59 -16.45 1.23
C ALA A 41 6.51 -17.69 1.37
N MET A 42 7.41 -17.91 0.40
CA MET A 42 8.24 -19.12 0.33
C MET A 42 9.54 -19.02 1.12
N THR A 43 9.96 -17.81 1.46
CA THR A 43 11.27 -17.53 2.06
C THR A 43 11.17 -16.57 3.25
N VAL A 44 12.13 -16.66 4.15
CA VAL A 44 12.45 -15.59 5.10
C VAL A 44 13.96 -15.42 5.05
N CYS A 45 14.42 -14.19 4.83
CA CYS A 45 15.84 -13.88 4.71
C CYS A 45 16.23 -12.70 5.60
N PRO A 46 17.45 -12.72 6.18
CA PRO A 46 18.00 -11.57 6.88
C PRO A 46 18.65 -10.60 5.88
N SER A 47 18.66 -9.32 6.23
CA SER A 47 19.49 -8.33 5.55
C SER A 47 20.06 -7.34 6.56
N SER A 48 21.22 -6.76 6.27
CA SER A 48 21.82 -5.74 7.12
C SER A 48 22.71 -4.77 6.38
N ASN A 49 22.83 -3.56 6.91
CA ASN A 49 23.69 -2.53 6.34
C ASN A 49 24.63 -1.86 7.34
N THR A 50 25.73 -1.32 6.80
CA THR A 50 26.79 -0.66 7.56
C THR A 50 27.00 0.77 7.08
N LEU A 51 27.39 1.66 7.99
CA LEU A 51 27.69 3.05 7.63
C LEU A 51 28.82 3.14 6.60
N LYS A 52 29.85 2.29 6.73
CA LYS A 52 30.95 2.20 5.77
C LYS A 52 30.53 1.78 4.36
N HIS A 53 29.47 0.98 4.23
CA HIS A 53 28.92 0.66 2.91
C HIS A 53 28.13 1.85 2.36
N LEU A 54 27.26 2.44 3.18
CA LEU A 54 26.44 3.59 2.80
C LEU A 54 27.29 4.81 2.36
N GLU A 55 28.46 5.03 2.96
CA GLU A 55 29.43 6.07 2.57
C GLU A 55 29.95 5.92 1.13
N LYS A 56 29.87 4.72 0.54
CA LYS A 56 30.33 4.43 -0.83
C LYS A 56 29.21 4.51 -1.86
N THR A 57 27.98 4.66 -1.41
CA THR A 57 26.79 4.74 -2.26
C THR A 57 26.73 6.10 -2.98
N PRO A 58 26.28 6.14 -4.25
CA PRO A 58 25.98 7.39 -4.93
C PRO A 58 25.06 8.33 -4.13
N THR A 59 25.36 9.63 -4.15
CA THR A 59 24.66 10.61 -3.29
C THR A 59 23.24 10.93 -3.74
N ASN A 60 22.89 10.69 -5.01
CA ASN A 60 21.59 11.05 -5.57
C ASN A 60 20.45 10.24 -4.95
N ASP A 61 20.72 8.99 -4.53
CA ASP A 61 19.70 8.07 -3.99
C ASP A 61 20.07 7.52 -2.62
N ILE A 62 20.94 8.21 -1.86
CA ILE A 62 21.49 7.70 -0.59
C ILE A 62 20.41 7.25 0.41
N THR A 63 19.23 7.89 0.41
CA THR A 63 18.12 7.54 1.31
C THR A 63 17.47 6.20 0.94
N TYR A 64 17.38 5.89 -0.36
CA TYR A 64 16.90 4.59 -0.83
C TYR A 64 17.82 3.47 -0.34
N TYR A 65 19.12 3.56 -0.64
CA TYR A 65 20.14 2.61 -0.15
C TYR A 65 20.27 2.56 1.38
N LYS A 66 19.85 3.63 2.07
CA LYS A 66 19.85 3.65 3.54
C LYS A 66 18.77 2.73 4.11
N PHE A 67 17.60 2.64 3.47
CA PHE A 67 16.41 2.02 4.03
C PHE A 67 15.88 0.80 3.28
N GLU A 68 16.34 0.55 2.05
CA GLU A 68 15.91 -0.59 1.22
C GLU A 68 16.76 -1.85 1.47
N PRO A 69 16.23 -2.90 2.11
CA PRO A 69 16.98 -4.12 2.45
C PRO A 69 17.57 -4.87 1.26
N ALA A 70 16.94 -4.81 0.08
CA ALA A 70 17.44 -5.44 -1.15
C ALA A 70 18.75 -4.80 -1.64
N GLU A 71 19.03 -3.56 -1.26
CA GLU A 71 20.23 -2.83 -1.68
C GLU A 71 21.35 -2.88 -0.62
N TRP A 72 21.15 -3.63 0.47
CA TRP A 72 22.09 -3.67 1.58
C TRP A 72 23.21 -4.69 1.37
N LYS A 73 24.41 -4.35 1.84
CA LYS A 73 25.63 -5.14 1.64
C LYS A 73 25.55 -6.60 2.13
N TYR A 74 24.78 -6.85 3.19
CA TYR A 74 24.66 -8.16 3.82
C TYR A 74 23.28 -8.79 3.58
N GLU A 75 22.66 -8.48 2.45
CA GLU A 75 21.46 -9.17 1.98
C GLU A 75 21.70 -10.69 1.93
N MET A 76 20.71 -11.47 2.39
CA MET A 76 20.70 -12.94 2.52
C MET A 76 21.86 -13.55 3.32
N GLN A 77 22.62 -12.76 4.08
CA GLN A 77 23.80 -13.25 4.82
C GLN A 77 23.50 -13.44 6.30
N GLY A 78 23.96 -14.56 6.86
CA GLY A 78 23.93 -14.86 8.29
C GLY A 78 22.87 -15.90 8.63
N ALA A 79 23.25 -16.87 9.46
CA ALA A 79 22.43 -18.04 9.79
C ALA A 79 21.86 -18.76 8.55
N ASP A 80 22.68 -18.88 7.49
CA ASP A 80 22.26 -19.41 6.19
C ASP A 80 21.57 -20.79 6.32
N GLN A 81 22.10 -21.66 7.19
CA GLN A 81 21.49 -22.97 7.43
C GLN A 81 20.09 -22.85 8.01
N GLU A 82 19.91 -22.06 9.07
CA GLU A 82 18.63 -21.89 9.75
C GLU A 82 17.56 -21.26 8.85
N PHE A 83 17.92 -20.23 8.07
CA PHE A 83 16.97 -19.60 7.14
C PHE A 83 16.63 -20.49 5.95
N ASN A 84 17.56 -21.31 5.47
CA ASN A 84 17.27 -22.35 4.46
C ASN A 84 16.33 -23.42 5.01
N GLU A 85 16.52 -23.86 6.25
CA GLU A 85 15.59 -24.79 6.92
C GLU A 85 14.19 -24.19 7.08
N ILE A 86 14.09 -22.92 7.47
CA ILE A 86 12.81 -22.19 7.54
C ILE A 86 12.15 -22.14 6.15
N SER A 87 12.88 -21.71 5.12
CA SER A 87 12.33 -21.58 3.76
C SER A 87 11.88 -22.93 3.18
N ASN A 88 12.58 -24.01 3.48
CA ASN A 88 12.13 -25.36 3.09
C ASN A 88 10.82 -25.76 3.80
N LEU A 89 10.67 -25.45 5.09
CA LEU A 89 9.43 -25.71 5.82
C LEU A 89 8.24 -24.91 5.26
N LEU A 90 8.48 -23.66 4.84
CA LEU A 90 7.45 -22.83 4.21
C LEU A 90 7.00 -23.43 2.87
N ARG A 91 7.94 -23.76 1.98
CA ARG A 91 7.64 -24.40 0.69
C ARG A 91 6.90 -25.73 0.86
N GLU A 92 7.36 -26.59 1.77
CA GLU A 92 6.67 -27.85 2.05
C GLU A 92 5.25 -27.66 2.57
N GLU A 93 4.97 -26.55 3.25
CA GLU A 93 3.62 -26.23 3.70
C GLU A 93 2.76 -25.69 2.56
N LEU A 94 3.29 -24.78 1.75
CA LEU A 94 2.61 -24.25 0.56
C LEU A 94 2.25 -25.36 -0.43
N ASP A 95 3.16 -26.32 -0.66
CA ASP A 95 2.92 -27.47 -1.55
C ASP A 95 1.73 -28.34 -1.12
N LYS A 96 1.34 -28.32 0.17
CA LYS A 96 0.17 -29.07 0.67
C LYS A 96 -1.16 -28.37 0.40
N HIS A 97 -1.12 -27.10 0.02
CA HIS A 97 -2.26 -26.19 -0.10
C HIS A 97 -2.23 -25.41 -1.43
N SER A 98 -1.65 -26.00 -2.49
CA SER A 98 -1.41 -25.31 -3.77
C SER A 98 -2.65 -24.78 -4.49
N ASP A 99 -3.84 -25.26 -4.12
CA ASP A 99 -5.10 -24.99 -4.81
C ASP A 99 -6.10 -24.22 -3.90
N ASP A 100 -5.61 -23.58 -2.84
CA ASP A 100 -6.43 -22.90 -1.80
C ASP A 100 -5.94 -21.46 -1.58
N ASP A 101 -6.48 -20.53 -2.37
CA ASP A 101 -6.09 -19.12 -2.38
C ASP A 101 -6.45 -18.41 -1.07
N ASP A 102 -7.63 -18.69 -0.51
CA ASP A 102 -8.06 -18.12 0.77
C ASP A 102 -7.10 -18.52 1.89
N TRP A 103 -6.72 -19.81 1.94
CA TRP A 103 -5.72 -20.28 2.88
C TRP A 103 -4.36 -19.62 2.66
N PHE A 104 -3.96 -19.39 1.41
CA PHE A 104 -2.68 -18.78 1.08
C PHE A 104 -2.59 -17.34 1.60
N LEU A 105 -3.61 -16.52 1.39
CA LEU A 105 -3.66 -15.14 1.91
C LEU A 105 -3.55 -15.14 3.44
N ASP A 106 -4.30 -16.02 4.09
CA ASP A 106 -4.30 -16.21 5.54
C ASP A 106 -2.94 -16.68 6.09
N PHE A 107 -2.22 -17.50 5.31
CA PHE A 107 -0.89 -18.00 5.63
C PHE A 107 0.17 -16.91 5.46
N GLN A 108 0.10 -16.18 4.35
CA GLN A 108 1.00 -15.09 3.99
C GLN A 108 0.98 -14.00 5.06
N ASP A 109 -0.22 -13.52 5.44
CA ASP A 109 -0.39 -12.51 6.49
C ASP A 109 0.22 -12.97 7.83
N LYS A 110 -0.03 -14.22 8.21
CA LYS A 110 0.52 -14.80 9.45
C LYS A 110 2.04 -14.91 9.40
N LEU A 111 2.63 -15.25 8.25
CA LEU A 111 4.09 -15.31 8.09
C LEU A 111 4.73 -13.92 8.25
N TYR A 112 4.18 -12.94 7.55
CA TYR A 112 4.70 -11.56 7.58
C TYR A 112 4.60 -10.98 8.99
N GLU A 113 3.43 -11.11 9.63
CA GLU A 113 3.25 -10.65 11.01
C GLU A 113 4.20 -11.39 11.97
N THR A 114 4.40 -12.71 11.80
CA THR A 114 5.36 -13.46 12.64
C THR A 114 6.78 -12.91 12.54
N CYS A 115 7.23 -12.51 11.34
CA CYS A 115 8.54 -11.88 11.15
C CYS A 115 8.63 -10.53 11.88
N VAL A 116 7.59 -9.70 11.76
CA VAL A 116 7.52 -8.40 12.44
C VAL A 116 7.51 -8.57 13.96
N GLU A 117 6.71 -9.49 14.50
CA GLU A 117 6.65 -9.78 15.93
C GLU A 117 7.99 -10.27 16.49
N VAL A 118 8.76 -11.05 15.71
CA VAL A 118 10.12 -11.44 16.12
C VAL A 118 11.02 -10.22 16.23
N LEU A 119 11.06 -9.35 15.22
CA LEU A 119 11.86 -8.12 15.27
C LEU A 119 11.44 -7.21 16.44
N GLU A 120 10.13 -7.07 16.65
CA GLU A 120 9.55 -6.29 17.74
C GLU A 120 9.93 -6.85 19.12
N LYS A 121 9.86 -8.17 19.29
CA LYS A 121 10.30 -8.85 20.52
C LYS A 121 11.79 -8.59 20.79
N LEU A 122 12.65 -8.75 19.78
CA LEU A 122 14.10 -8.53 19.91
C LEU A 122 14.44 -7.08 20.23
N LYS A 123 13.70 -6.12 19.64
CA LYS A 123 13.76 -4.70 19.99
C LYS A 123 13.41 -4.48 21.46
N GLN A 124 12.30 -5.04 21.94
CA GLN A 124 11.86 -4.91 23.34
C GLN A 124 12.87 -5.54 24.33
N GLU A 125 13.52 -6.64 23.94
CA GLU A 125 14.63 -7.27 24.67
C GLU A 125 15.92 -6.42 24.64
N SER A 126 15.95 -5.31 23.90
CA SER A 126 17.14 -4.48 23.64
C SER A 126 18.30 -5.28 23.01
N PHE A 127 18.00 -6.37 22.31
CA PHE A 127 19.00 -7.30 21.78
C PHE A 127 20.03 -6.60 20.87
N PHE A 128 19.54 -5.84 19.89
CA PHE A 128 20.38 -5.15 18.90
C PHE A 128 21.26 -4.05 19.52
N THR A 129 20.68 -3.24 20.41
CA THR A 129 21.39 -2.11 21.04
C THR A 129 22.40 -2.59 22.08
N GLN A 130 22.13 -3.68 22.79
CA GLN A 130 23.11 -4.30 23.71
C GLN A 130 24.36 -4.80 22.99
N ILE A 131 24.22 -5.31 21.76
CA ILE A 131 25.34 -5.83 20.96
C ILE A 131 26.14 -4.68 20.33
N THR A 132 25.46 -3.71 19.74
CA THR A 132 26.09 -2.64 18.94
C THR A 132 26.48 -1.42 19.77
N GLY A 133 25.89 -1.23 20.95
CA GLY A 133 26.03 -0.02 21.77
C GLY A 133 25.33 1.22 21.19
N LYS A 134 24.48 1.07 20.17
CA LYS A 134 23.77 2.15 19.50
C LYS A 134 22.42 1.67 18.94
N GLU A 135 21.58 2.62 18.56
CA GLU A 135 20.30 2.34 17.88
C GLU A 135 20.51 1.67 16.51
N VAL A 136 19.64 0.72 16.19
CA VAL A 136 19.60 -0.01 14.92
C VAL A 136 18.24 0.23 14.26
N PHE A 137 18.24 0.57 12.98
CA PHE A 137 17.04 0.63 12.16
C PHE A 137 16.53 -0.78 11.88
N LEU A 138 15.25 -1.02 12.16
CA LEU A 138 14.60 -2.31 11.97
C LEU A 138 13.45 -2.17 10.98
N THR A 139 13.35 -3.09 10.02
CA THR A 139 12.22 -3.13 9.10
C THR A 139 11.91 -4.56 8.65
N PHE A 140 10.72 -4.73 8.09
CA PHE A 140 10.33 -5.88 7.29
C PHE A 140 9.99 -5.42 5.88
N THR A 141 10.36 -6.17 4.86
CA THR A 141 9.97 -5.87 3.47
C THR A 141 9.53 -7.15 2.76
N ILE A 142 8.77 -6.97 1.68
CA ILE A 142 8.37 -8.04 0.79
C ILE A 142 8.96 -7.67 -0.57
N SER A 143 9.76 -8.57 -1.12
CA SER A 143 10.34 -8.37 -2.45
C SER A 143 9.24 -8.37 -3.51
N ASP A 144 9.36 -7.45 -4.47
CA ASP A 144 8.46 -7.30 -5.62
C ASP A 144 6.96 -7.10 -5.28
N TYR A 145 6.64 -6.62 -4.07
CA TYR A 145 5.26 -6.41 -3.63
C TYR A 145 5.00 -4.94 -3.26
N GLU A 146 3.96 -4.34 -3.86
CA GLU A 146 3.55 -2.98 -3.53
C GLU A 146 2.74 -2.97 -2.23
N ILE A 147 3.41 -2.59 -1.14
CA ILE A 147 2.79 -2.54 0.19
C ILE A 147 2.14 -1.17 0.40
N ASN A 148 0.89 -1.18 0.88
CA ASN A 148 0.18 0.03 1.27
C ASN A 148 1.00 0.87 2.27
N SER A 149 1.09 2.17 2.02
CA SER A 149 1.85 3.13 2.82
C SER A 149 1.43 3.21 4.29
N LYS A 150 0.16 2.93 4.63
CA LYS A 150 -0.32 2.78 6.02
C LYS A 150 0.35 1.61 6.72
N TYR A 151 0.45 0.46 6.05
CA TYR A 151 1.15 -0.70 6.60
C TYR A 151 2.62 -0.36 6.87
N ILE A 152 3.30 0.24 5.88
CA ILE A 152 4.71 0.65 6.02
C ILE A 152 4.86 1.62 7.20
N ARG A 153 3.99 2.63 7.30
CA ARG A 153 4.02 3.61 8.40
C ARG A 153 3.83 2.95 9.77
N ASN A 154 2.89 2.01 9.87
CA ASN A 154 2.62 1.24 11.10
C ASN A 154 3.83 0.37 11.47
N LEU A 155 4.36 -0.39 10.52
CA LEU A 155 5.54 -1.24 10.69
C LEU A 155 6.74 -0.43 11.22
N ILE A 156 7.06 0.70 10.59
CA ILE A 156 8.17 1.55 11.02
C ILE A 156 7.91 2.12 12.41
N SER A 157 6.66 2.47 12.75
CA SER A 157 6.28 2.88 14.11
C SER A 157 6.48 1.77 15.14
N ARG A 158 6.11 0.52 14.82
CA ARG A 158 6.26 -0.65 15.70
C ARG A 158 7.72 -0.99 15.95
N LEU A 159 8.56 -0.91 14.91
CA LEU A 159 9.94 -1.38 14.95
C LEU A 159 10.96 -0.30 15.31
N ASN A 160 10.62 1.00 15.24
CA ASN A 160 11.58 2.07 15.48
C ASN A 160 10.99 3.17 16.37
N ASP A 161 11.53 3.30 17.59
CA ASP A 161 11.20 4.41 18.52
C ASP A 161 12.34 5.43 18.59
N ASN A 162 13.25 5.36 17.62
CA ASN A 162 14.49 6.13 17.55
C ASN A 162 14.46 7.11 16.36
N HIS A 163 15.57 7.80 16.14
CA HIS A 163 15.69 8.82 15.09
C HIS A 163 15.42 8.30 13.67
N TYR A 164 15.64 7.01 13.39
CA TYR A 164 15.39 6.45 12.05
C TYR A 164 13.91 6.49 11.66
N LYS A 165 12.98 6.45 12.62
CA LYS A 165 11.54 6.63 12.34
C LYS A 165 11.28 7.95 11.63
N ALA A 166 11.81 9.04 12.19
CA ALA A 166 11.61 10.37 11.63
C ALA A 166 12.27 10.51 10.25
N GLU A 167 13.48 9.96 10.09
CA GLU A 167 14.18 9.97 8.80
C GLU A 167 13.44 9.16 7.73
N PHE A 168 12.91 7.98 8.08
CA PHE A 168 12.12 7.16 7.17
C PHE A 168 10.82 7.87 6.77
N TYR A 169 10.15 8.55 7.70
CA TYR A 169 8.96 9.34 7.35
C TYR A 169 9.27 10.52 6.42
N GLN A 170 10.42 11.16 6.58
CA GLN A 170 10.88 12.16 5.59
C GLN A 170 11.15 11.52 4.23
N TRP A 171 11.66 10.29 4.20
CA TRP A 171 11.84 9.55 2.95
C TRP A 171 10.49 9.21 2.29
N MET A 172 9.53 8.67 3.03
CA MET A 172 8.17 8.40 2.52
C MET A 172 7.52 9.65 1.90
N LYS A 173 7.72 10.81 2.55
CA LYS A 173 7.25 12.10 2.04
C LYS A 173 7.86 12.49 0.69
N SER A 174 9.12 12.09 0.45
CA SER A 174 9.81 12.37 -0.81
C SER A 174 9.29 11.57 -2.01
N TRP A 175 8.51 10.50 -1.78
CA TRP A 175 7.89 9.72 -2.85
C TRP A 175 6.86 10.51 -3.65
N GLY A 176 6.33 11.61 -3.09
CA GLY A 176 5.49 12.55 -3.80
C GLY A 176 4.02 12.14 -3.96
N THR A 177 3.60 11.00 -3.38
CA THR A 177 2.22 10.50 -3.38
C THR A 177 1.21 11.59 -2.98
N TYR A 178 1.52 12.34 -1.92
CA TYR A 178 0.64 13.38 -1.38
C TYR A 178 1.02 14.80 -1.79
N LYS A 179 1.82 14.97 -2.85
CA LYS A 179 2.23 16.30 -3.34
C LYS A 179 1.04 17.25 -3.59
N PRO A 180 -0.11 16.82 -4.16
CA PRO A 180 -1.27 17.69 -4.33
C PRO A 180 -1.89 18.21 -3.02
N ILE A 181 -1.69 17.49 -1.91
CA ILE A 181 -2.23 17.80 -0.58
C ILE A 181 -1.12 17.94 0.46
N GLN A 182 0.08 18.37 0.03
CA GLN A 182 1.28 18.42 0.87
C GLN A 182 1.09 19.25 2.14
N GLU A 183 0.26 20.29 2.07
CA GLU A 183 -0.11 21.14 3.20
C GLU A 183 -0.84 20.35 4.29
N LEU A 184 -1.76 19.44 3.94
CA LEU A 184 -2.43 18.56 4.88
C LEU A 184 -1.45 17.58 5.52
N GLN A 185 -0.56 16.97 4.72
CA GLN A 185 0.47 16.08 5.25
C GLN A 185 1.40 16.80 6.24
N ASN A 186 1.80 18.04 5.94
CA ASN A 186 2.59 18.87 6.85
C ASN A 186 1.85 19.18 8.15
N LEU A 187 0.54 19.37 8.08
CA LEU A 187 -0.28 19.62 9.25
C LEU A 187 -0.38 18.36 10.12
N LEU A 188 -0.62 17.20 9.52
CA LEU A 188 -0.65 15.88 10.17
C LEU A 188 0.69 15.50 10.81
N ASP A 189 1.80 15.92 10.22
CA ASP A 189 3.15 15.76 10.77
C ASP A 189 3.44 16.66 11.98
N SER A 190 2.62 17.69 12.22
CA SER A 190 2.85 18.66 13.29
C SER A 190 2.17 18.26 14.60
N ASP A 191 2.66 18.78 15.73
CA ASP A 191 2.04 18.59 17.05
C ASP A 191 0.71 19.34 17.23
N LYS A 192 0.17 19.96 16.16
CA LYS A 192 -1.07 20.73 16.24
C LYS A 192 -2.27 19.80 16.31
N THR A 193 -3.28 20.20 17.08
CA THR A 193 -4.61 19.60 16.98
C THR A 193 -5.22 19.98 15.64
N ILE A 194 -5.74 18.98 14.92
CA ILE A 194 -6.32 19.11 13.59
C ILE A 194 -7.82 18.86 13.70
N SER A 195 -8.58 19.64 12.96
CA SER A 195 -10.03 19.55 12.90
C SER A 195 -10.53 19.23 11.49
N GLU A 196 -11.80 18.85 11.39
CA GLU A 196 -12.50 18.68 10.11
C GLU A 196 -12.37 19.93 9.21
N GLN A 197 -12.35 21.14 9.80
CA GLN A 197 -12.21 22.40 9.06
C GLN A 197 -10.86 22.55 8.36
N ASP A 198 -9.81 21.92 8.91
CA ASP A 198 -8.48 21.92 8.31
C ASP A 198 -8.37 20.90 7.17
N VAL A 199 -9.16 19.82 7.23
CA VAL A 199 -9.25 18.77 6.20
C VAL A 199 -10.15 19.21 5.03
N TYR A 200 -11.21 19.96 5.32
CA TYR A 200 -12.24 20.34 4.36
C TYR A 200 -11.73 20.86 3.00
N PRO A 201 -10.71 21.77 2.94
CA PRO A 201 -10.21 22.29 1.65
C PRO A 201 -9.64 21.24 0.71
N PHE A 202 -9.21 20.10 1.25
CA PHE A 202 -8.64 18.96 0.51
C PHE A 202 -9.70 17.89 0.20
N ALA A 203 -10.66 17.69 1.10
CA ALA A 203 -11.77 16.74 0.91
C ALA A 203 -12.86 17.24 -0.06
N VAL A 204 -13.09 18.55 -0.12
CA VAL A 204 -14.18 19.13 -0.94
C VAL A 204 -13.95 18.93 -2.44
N LYS A 205 -12.70 18.88 -2.89
CA LYS A 205 -12.36 18.76 -4.31
C LYS A 205 -12.29 17.28 -4.71
N PRO A 206 -13.04 16.84 -5.73
CA PRO A 206 -12.94 15.46 -6.23
C PRO A 206 -11.51 15.04 -6.60
N SER A 207 -10.70 15.96 -7.13
CA SER A 207 -9.31 15.69 -7.51
C SER A 207 -8.35 15.37 -6.36
N THR A 208 -8.74 15.62 -5.11
CA THR A 208 -7.87 15.40 -3.93
C THR A 208 -8.54 14.62 -2.82
N ARG A 209 -9.82 14.30 -2.94
CA ARG A 209 -10.63 13.69 -1.88
C ARG A 209 -10.16 12.28 -1.52
N GLU A 210 -9.93 11.42 -2.52
CA GLU A 210 -9.37 10.08 -2.34
C GLU A 210 -8.01 10.14 -1.63
N LEU A 211 -7.09 10.94 -2.15
CA LEU A 211 -5.77 11.17 -1.52
C LEU A 211 -5.90 11.69 -0.08
N THR A 212 -6.90 12.54 0.18
CA THR A 212 -7.17 13.07 1.52
C THR A 212 -7.60 11.95 2.47
N TYR A 213 -8.52 11.09 2.04
CA TYR A 213 -8.95 9.96 2.85
C TYR A 213 -7.79 8.99 3.11
N GLN A 214 -7.05 8.59 2.08
CA GLN A 214 -5.90 7.69 2.20
C GLN A 214 -4.86 8.24 3.19
N LEU A 215 -4.55 9.54 3.08
CA LEU A 215 -3.63 10.20 4.00
C LEU A 215 -4.18 10.24 5.44
N LEU A 216 -5.47 10.47 5.64
CA LEU A 216 -6.07 10.41 6.98
C LEU A 216 -6.02 8.99 7.54
N ASP A 217 -6.26 7.98 6.71
CA ASP A 217 -6.22 6.57 7.09
C ASP A 217 -4.82 6.13 7.52
N GLU A 218 -3.77 6.58 6.82
CA GLU A 218 -2.37 6.39 7.25
C GLU A 218 -2.11 6.88 8.68
N TYR A 219 -2.75 7.99 9.07
CA TYR A 219 -2.58 8.60 10.39
C TYR A 219 -3.64 8.13 11.40
N ASN A 220 -4.53 7.22 11.02
CA ASN A 220 -5.70 6.77 11.80
C ASN A 220 -6.59 7.94 12.23
N LYS A 221 -6.92 8.83 11.28
CA LYS A 221 -7.70 10.07 11.48
C LYS A 221 -8.84 10.22 10.47
N THR A 222 -9.38 9.12 9.98
CA THR A 222 -10.51 9.13 9.01
C THR A 222 -11.77 9.77 9.58
N ASP A 223 -11.89 9.86 10.90
CA ASP A 223 -12.94 10.60 11.61
C ASP A 223 -12.92 12.12 11.35
N LEU A 224 -11.81 12.65 10.85
CA LEU A 224 -11.70 14.06 10.44
C LEU A 224 -12.20 14.32 9.00
N LEU A 225 -12.53 13.28 8.23
CA LEU A 225 -13.15 13.49 6.92
C LEU A 225 -14.58 14.01 7.13
N PRO A 226 -14.98 15.13 6.49
CA PRO A 226 -16.34 15.62 6.60
C PRO A 226 -17.36 14.55 6.18
N LYS A 227 -18.41 14.38 6.99
CA LYS A 227 -19.36 13.26 6.85
C LYS A 227 -20.08 13.24 5.51
N GLU A 228 -20.31 14.41 4.91
CA GLU A 228 -20.92 14.53 3.58
C GLU A 228 -20.05 13.93 2.45
N PHE A 229 -18.75 13.73 2.69
CA PHE A 229 -17.82 13.12 1.75
C PHE A 229 -17.56 11.64 2.04
N TYR A 230 -18.11 11.10 3.14
CA TYR A 230 -17.96 9.69 3.50
C TYR A 230 -19.10 8.84 2.93
N THR A 231 -19.15 8.75 1.59
CA THR A 231 -20.10 7.92 0.85
C THR A 231 -19.41 7.24 -0.33
N ILE A 232 -19.91 6.07 -0.76
CA ILE A 232 -19.41 5.37 -1.95
C ILE A 232 -19.46 6.30 -3.17
N GLU A 233 -20.58 7.02 -3.37
CA GLU A 233 -20.72 7.99 -4.45
C GLU A 233 -19.58 9.03 -4.47
N LYS A 234 -19.19 9.58 -3.31
CA LYS A 234 -18.14 10.60 -3.23
C LYS A 234 -16.74 10.03 -3.37
N ALA A 235 -16.51 8.80 -2.92
CA ALA A 235 -15.26 8.09 -3.21
C ALA A 235 -15.17 7.79 -4.72
N ALA A 236 -16.24 7.26 -5.33
CA ALA A 236 -16.31 6.96 -6.75
C ALA A 236 -16.11 8.22 -7.62
N GLU A 237 -16.73 9.34 -7.25
CA GLU A 237 -16.52 10.64 -7.92
C GLU A 237 -15.03 11.03 -7.94
N SER A 238 -14.31 10.81 -6.84
CA SER A 238 -12.88 11.12 -6.74
C SER A 238 -12.03 10.16 -7.57
N ASN A 239 -12.34 8.86 -7.53
CA ASN A 239 -11.66 7.83 -8.32
C ASN A 239 -11.77 8.11 -9.82
N LEU A 240 -12.98 8.39 -10.33
CA LEU A 240 -13.19 8.73 -11.73
C LEU A 240 -12.40 9.97 -12.15
N VAL A 241 -12.43 11.02 -11.33
CA VAL A 241 -11.71 12.28 -11.63
C VAL A 241 -10.20 12.05 -11.71
N ASN A 242 -9.64 11.25 -10.81
CA ASN A 242 -8.20 10.93 -10.83
C ASN A 242 -7.83 10.02 -12.02
N TRP A 243 -8.69 9.06 -12.35
CA TRP A 243 -8.49 8.18 -13.50
C TRP A 243 -8.49 8.95 -14.83
N LEU A 244 -9.43 9.88 -15.01
CA LEU A 244 -9.53 10.69 -16.24
C LEU A 244 -8.26 11.52 -16.52
N VAL A 245 -7.49 11.90 -15.49
CA VAL A 245 -6.30 12.73 -15.64
C VAL A 245 -5.11 11.96 -16.21
N TYR A 246 -5.13 10.62 -16.23
CA TYR A 246 -4.04 9.85 -16.80
C TYR A 246 -3.81 10.21 -18.28
N PRO A 247 -2.54 10.30 -18.73
CA PRO A 247 -2.22 10.71 -20.10
C PRO A 247 -2.82 9.83 -21.19
N THR A 248 -3.12 8.57 -20.88
CA THR A 248 -3.74 7.59 -21.78
C THR A 248 -5.26 7.72 -21.85
N GLU A 249 -5.88 8.44 -20.91
CA GLU A 249 -7.32 8.60 -20.79
C GLU A 249 -7.76 9.97 -21.32
N LEU A 250 -8.41 10.80 -20.50
CA LEU A 250 -8.80 12.16 -20.89
C LEU A 250 -7.61 13.12 -20.83
N ASN A 251 -6.60 12.84 -20.01
CA ASN A 251 -5.46 13.72 -19.72
C ASN A 251 -5.88 15.12 -19.23
N ALA A 252 -7.02 15.19 -18.53
CA ALA A 252 -7.56 16.43 -17.99
C ALA A 252 -8.56 16.14 -16.86
N PHE A 253 -8.75 17.14 -15.99
CA PHE A 253 -9.92 17.16 -15.11
C PHE A 253 -11.16 17.53 -15.93
N PRO A 254 -12.31 16.87 -15.70
CA PRO A 254 -13.55 17.30 -16.34
C PRO A 254 -13.96 18.68 -15.83
N ASP A 255 -14.53 19.50 -16.70
CA ASP A 255 -15.07 20.81 -16.32
C ASP A 255 -16.39 20.67 -15.54
N GLU A 256 -17.18 19.66 -15.91
CA GLU A 256 -18.43 19.32 -15.26
C GLU A 256 -18.53 17.81 -15.09
N LEU A 257 -19.07 17.39 -13.94
CA LEU A 257 -19.23 16.00 -13.53
C LEU A 257 -20.52 15.90 -12.71
N GLU A 258 -21.35 14.92 -13.02
CA GLU A 258 -22.61 14.67 -12.31
C GLU A 258 -22.79 13.16 -12.12
N HIS A 259 -23.19 12.77 -10.91
CA HIS A 259 -23.68 11.42 -10.66
C HIS A 259 -25.03 11.23 -11.36
N LEU A 260 -25.19 10.13 -12.08
CA LEU A 260 -26.43 9.79 -12.76
C LEU A 260 -27.22 8.76 -11.97
N GLN A 261 -26.57 7.63 -11.66
CA GLN A 261 -27.27 6.46 -11.17
C GLN A 261 -26.31 5.45 -10.55
N ARG A 262 -26.80 4.76 -9.51
CA ARG A 262 -26.26 3.48 -9.06
C ARG A 262 -26.91 2.35 -9.86
N VAL A 263 -26.10 1.52 -10.50
CA VAL A 263 -26.55 0.36 -11.27
C VAL A 263 -26.15 -0.92 -10.54
N SER A 264 -27.12 -1.71 -10.13
CA SER A 264 -26.89 -3.04 -9.56
C SER A 264 -26.89 -4.10 -10.66
N ILE A 265 -25.97 -5.05 -10.56
CA ILE A 265 -25.92 -6.24 -11.41
C ILE A 265 -26.09 -7.43 -10.48
N ASP A 266 -27.26 -8.06 -10.55
CA ASP A 266 -27.57 -9.24 -9.75
C ASP A 266 -26.76 -10.43 -10.28
N SER A 267 -25.98 -11.04 -9.40
CA SER A 267 -25.44 -12.39 -9.57
C SER A 267 -26.53 -13.42 -9.25
N ASP A 268 -26.46 -14.61 -9.87
CA ASP A 268 -27.39 -15.71 -9.58
C ASP A 268 -27.26 -16.24 -8.12
N GLU A 269 -26.26 -15.77 -7.37
CA GLU A 269 -26.02 -16.04 -5.95
C GLU A 269 -26.22 -14.74 -5.14
N ASP A 270 -27.13 -14.75 -4.15
CA ASP A 270 -27.58 -13.57 -3.38
C ASP A 270 -26.43 -12.83 -2.64
N ASP A 271 -25.29 -13.49 -2.39
CA ASP A 271 -24.15 -12.94 -1.67
C ASP A 271 -23.16 -12.15 -2.56
N ASP A 272 -23.31 -12.19 -3.89
CA ASP A 272 -22.40 -11.58 -4.86
C ASP A 272 -22.98 -10.34 -5.57
N ALA A 273 -24.05 -9.73 -5.04
CA ALA A 273 -24.67 -8.60 -5.73
C ALA A 273 -23.71 -7.40 -5.83
N PHE A 274 -23.36 -7.04 -7.07
CA PHE A 274 -22.45 -5.93 -7.36
C PHE A 274 -23.24 -4.66 -7.65
N HIS A 275 -22.64 -3.50 -7.37
CA HIS A 275 -23.13 -2.24 -7.89
C HIS A 275 -22.02 -1.35 -8.43
N TYR A 276 -22.42 -0.48 -9.35
CA TYR A 276 -21.56 0.51 -10.00
C TYR A 276 -22.15 1.90 -9.78
N GLU A 277 -21.27 2.89 -9.62
CA GLU A 277 -21.64 4.29 -9.65
C GLU A 277 -21.35 4.86 -11.05
N VAL A 278 -22.40 5.32 -11.72
CA VAL A 278 -22.32 5.88 -13.07
C VAL A 278 -22.44 7.39 -13.02
N PHE A 279 -21.49 8.05 -13.65
CA PHE A 279 -21.41 9.50 -13.78
C PHE A 279 -21.50 9.90 -15.25
N ARG A 280 -21.90 11.14 -15.49
CA ARG A 280 -21.58 11.83 -16.73
C ARG A 280 -20.59 12.95 -16.48
N TYR A 281 -19.71 13.17 -17.44
CA TYR A 281 -18.76 14.27 -17.41
C TYR A 281 -18.62 14.90 -18.79
N ARG A 282 -18.11 16.13 -18.81
CA ARG A 282 -17.71 16.80 -20.04
C ARG A 282 -16.52 17.72 -19.81
N ILE A 283 -15.86 18.06 -20.92
CA ILE A 283 -14.79 19.04 -20.98
C ILE A 283 -15.09 20.03 -22.11
N ASN A 284 -14.71 21.29 -21.92
CA ASN A 284 -14.96 22.35 -22.87
C ASN A 284 -13.80 22.50 -23.87
N GLU A 285 -14.03 23.26 -24.94
CA GLU A 285 -12.97 23.68 -25.84
C GLU A 285 -11.85 24.40 -25.07
N PRO A 286 -10.57 24.22 -25.45
CA PRO A 286 -10.08 23.63 -26.70
C PRO A 286 -9.72 22.14 -26.61
N HIS A 287 -10.19 21.42 -25.58
CA HIS A 287 -9.87 20.02 -25.42
C HIS A 287 -10.46 19.15 -26.55
N TRP A 288 -9.73 18.12 -26.98
CA TRP A 288 -10.14 17.28 -28.13
C TRP A 288 -11.48 16.57 -27.87
N ALA A 289 -11.72 16.13 -26.64
CA ALA A 289 -12.96 15.43 -26.25
C ALA A 289 -14.18 16.36 -26.11
N ALA A 290 -14.02 17.67 -26.30
CA ALA A 290 -15.14 18.62 -26.17
C ALA A 290 -16.25 18.36 -27.19
N GLU A 291 -15.90 17.83 -28.37
CA GLU A 291 -16.88 17.49 -29.42
C GLU A 291 -17.82 16.34 -29.05
N ASN A 292 -17.42 15.50 -28.08
CA ASN A 292 -18.22 14.36 -27.62
C ASN A 292 -19.35 14.77 -26.67
N GLY A 293 -19.30 15.99 -26.11
CA GLY A 293 -20.29 16.47 -25.15
C GLY A 293 -20.26 15.68 -23.83
N TRP A 294 -21.41 15.20 -23.39
CA TRP A 294 -21.54 14.44 -22.14
C TRP A 294 -21.21 12.96 -22.36
N MET A 295 -20.08 12.53 -21.80
CA MET A 295 -19.58 11.15 -21.80
C MET A 295 -19.92 10.46 -20.49
N LEU A 296 -20.00 9.13 -20.49
CA LEU A 296 -20.24 8.31 -19.31
C LEU A 296 -18.93 7.82 -18.68
N GLY A 297 -18.88 7.80 -17.36
CA GLY A 297 -17.81 7.16 -16.57
C GLY A 297 -18.41 6.24 -15.52
N VAL A 298 -17.79 5.09 -15.32
CA VAL A 298 -18.26 4.03 -14.42
C VAL A 298 -17.19 3.70 -13.41
N VAL A 299 -17.61 3.53 -12.15
CA VAL A 299 -16.73 3.14 -11.04
C VAL A 299 -17.36 1.99 -10.27
N GLY A 300 -16.58 0.96 -9.98
CA GLY A 300 -17.00 -0.28 -9.34
C GLY A 300 -16.44 -1.53 -10.06
N PRO A 301 -16.90 -2.74 -9.77
CA PRO A 301 -17.98 -3.04 -8.85
C PRO A 301 -17.62 -2.71 -7.41
N TYR A 302 -18.65 -2.38 -6.64
CA TYR A 302 -18.67 -2.39 -5.21
C TYR A 302 -19.58 -3.51 -4.75
N TYR A 303 -19.16 -4.23 -3.72
CA TYR A 303 -19.92 -5.29 -3.07
C TYR A 303 -20.92 -4.68 -2.08
N ASN A 304 -21.84 -5.49 -1.55
CA ASN A 304 -22.84 -5.05 -0.59
C ASN A 304 -22.22 -4.55 0.73
N GLU A 305 -21.11 -5.15 1.12
CA GLU A 305 -20.32 -4.86 2.32
C GLU A 305 -19.24 -3.80 2.10
N SER A 306 -19.04 -3.35 0.86
CA SER A 306 -18.07 -2.29 0.56
C SER A 306 -18.39 -1.02 1.34
N LEU A 307 -17.35 -0.47 1.95
CA LEU A 307 -17.36 0.79 2.66
C LEU A 307 -16.96 1.94 1.72
N PRO A 308 -17.34 3.19 2.04
CA PRO A 308 -16.79 4.34 1.34
C PRO A 308 -15.26 4.31 1.33
N TYR A 309 -14.66 4.59 0.17
CA TYR A 309 -13.21 4.56 -0.08
C TYR A 309 -12.55 3.18 -0.07
N ASP A 310 -13.34 2.09 -0.06
CA ASP A 310 -12.82 0.81 -0.50
C ASP A 310 -12.40 0.90 -1.98
N TYR A 311 -11.36 0.16 -2.33
CA TYR A 311 -10.79 0.16 -3.67
C TYR A 311 -11.84 -0.29 -4.70
N PRO A 312 -12.16 0.53 -5.72
CA PRO A 312 -13.02 0.09 -6.80
C PRO A 312 -12.25 -0.85 -7.72
N VAL A 313 -12.77 -2.05 -7.95
CA VAL A 313 -12.07 -3.04 -8.79
C VAL A 313 -11.89 -2.55 -10.23
N ALA A 314 -12.81 -1.73 -10.75
CA ALA A 314 -12.64 -1.02 -12.01
C ALA A 314 -13.05 0.45 -11.94
N THR A 315 -12.33 1.30 -12.68
CA THR A 315 -12.71 2.67 -13.00
C THR A 315 -12.49 2.85 -14.49
N PHE A 316 -13.53 3.21 -15.25
CA PHE A 316 -13.44 3.20 -16.70
C PHE A 316 -14.37 4.21 -17.37
N SER A 317 -13.97 4.68 -18.55
CA SER A 317 -14.81 5.48 -19.44
C SER A 317 -14.43 5.26 -20.89
N ARG A 318 -15.43 5.11 -21.74
CA ARG A 318 -15.26 5.16 -23.20
C ARG A 318 -15.69 6.53 -23.68
N THR A 319 -14.80 7.24 -24.36
CA THR A 319 -15.11 8.62 -24.82
C THR A 319 -16.16 8.69 -25.92
N ASP A 320 -16.49 7.56 -26.56
CA ASP A 320 -17.61 7.43 -27.51
C ASP A 320 -18.93 7.00 -26.83
N SER A 321 -18.89 6.59 -25.55
CA SER A 321 -20.07 6.34 -24.73
C SER A 321 -20.64 7.66 -24.23
N THR A 322 -21.57 8.22 -25.01
CA THR A 322 -22.20 9.51 -24.73
C THR A 322 -23.64 9.31 -24.23
N THR A 323 -24.09 10.22 -23.36
CA THR A 323 -25.41 10.13 -22.70
C THR A 323 -26.63 10.16 -23.64
N ASP A 324 -26.44 10.55 -24.91
CA ASP A 324 -27.44 10.50 -25.97
C ASP A 324 -27.49 9.14 -26.70
N LYS A 325 -26.47 8.29 -26.53
CA LYS A 325 -26.31 7.01 -27.25
C LYS A 325 -26.39 5.79 -26.35
N VAL A 326 -25.90 5.90 -25.11
CA VAL A 326 -25.74 4.78 -24.18
C VAL A 326 -26.43 5.12 -22.87
N THR A 327 -27.16 4.16 -22.31
CA THR A 327 -27.78 4.31 -20.99
C THR A 327 -26.76 4.03 -19.87
N PRO A 328 -26.94 4.57 -18.65
CA PRO A 328 -26.08 4.22 -17.53
C PRO A 328 -26.00 2.71 -17.28
N GLU A 329 -27.11 1.99 -17.41
CA GLU A 329 -27.18 0.54 -17.25
C GLU A 329 -26.38 -0.22 -18.31
N ASP A 330 -26.52 0.18 -19.58
CA ASP A 330 -25.79 -0.46 -20.68
C ASP A 330 -24.27 -0.23 -20.55
N GLU A 331 -23.84 0.95 -20.09
CA GLU A 331 -22.41 1.22 -19.85
C GLU A 331 -21.86 0.41 -18.67
N ALA A 332 -22.57 0.36 -17.55
CA ALA A 332 -22.16 -0.42 -16.39
C ALA A 332 -22.05 -1.91 -16.72
N LEU A 333 -23.02 -2.46 -17.46
CA LEU A 333 -22.97 -3.85 -17.93
C LEU A 333 -21.80 -4.10 -18.88
N TRP A 334 -21.51 -3.16 -19.78
CA TRP A 334 -20.36 -3.26 -20.67
C TRP A 334 -19.05 -3.31 -19.89
N VAL A 335 -18.86 -2.41 -18.91
CA VAL A 335 -17.67 -2.38 -18.05
C VAL A 335 -17.54 -3.67 -17.24
N HIS A 336 -18.63 -4.18 -16.68
CA HIS A 336 -18.63 -5.47 -15.97
C HIS A 336 -18.12 -6.61 -16.87
N GLN A 337 -18.66 -6.72 -18.09
CA GLN A 337 -18.34 -7.82 -19.00
C GLN A 337 -16.95 -7.74 -19.64
N ASN A 338 -16.45 -6.52 -19.90
CA ASN A 338 -15.26 -6.33 -20.73
C ASN A 338 -14.02 -5.89 -19.94
N ILE A 339 -14.21 -5.35 -18.73
CA ILE A 339 -13.12 -4.94 -17.85
C ILE A 339 -13.05 -5.91 -16.67
N PHE A 340 -14.08 -5.91 -15.82
CA PHE A 340 -14.06 -6.71 -14.58
C PHE A 340 -13.91 -8.21 -14.84
N LEU A 341 -14.76 -8.82 -15.67
CA LEU A 341 -14.70 -10.27 -15.92
C LEU A 341 -13.47 -10.73 -16.73
N GLN A 342 -12.79 -9.84 -17.47
CA GLN A 342 -11.56 -10.22 -18.19
C GLN A 342 -10.34 -10.29 -17.28
N ASP A 343 -10.30 -9.43 -16.25
CA ASP A 343 -9.20 -9.41 -15.27
C ASP A 343 -9.29 -10.60 -14.27
N HIS A 344 -10.43 -11.30 -14.23
CA HIS A 344 -10.70 -12.42 -13.32
C HIS A 344 -10.93 -13.77 -14.04
N SER A 345 -10.60 -13.86 -15.33
CA SER A 345 -10.83 -15.06 -16.18
C SER A 345 -9.59 -15.92 -16.45
#